data_AF-A0A535RDN4-F1
#
_entry.id   AF-A0A535RDN4-F1
#
_cell.length_a   1.000
_cell.length_b   1.000
_cell.length_c   1.000
_cell.angle_alpha   90.00
_cell.angle_beta   90.00
_cell.angle_gamma   90.00
#
_symmetry.space_group_name_H-M   'P 1'
#
loop_
_entity.id
_entity.type
_entity.pdbx_description
1 polymer ?
#
loop_
_entity_poly.entity_id
_entity_poly.type
_entity_poly.pdbx_seq_one_letter_code
_entity_poly.pdbx_strand_id
1 'polypeptide(L)'
;MAHEQPASERGPDVIAPPPLLYLIPLGVGLVLDRVLPPPRLPRGLRLAGLPLLAGGVGLIGWFARTMIQARTPIDLRQVPTTLVEDGPFEFTRNPGYLGMALTYTGLSLLAGGRWPLLFLP
;
A
#
# COMPACT_ATOMS: atom_id res chain seq x y z
N MET A 1 23.58 14.19 -40.59
CA MET A 1 23.05 12.87 -40.19
C MET A 1 23.95 12.30 -39.11
N ALA A 2 23.53 12.37 -37.85
CA ALA A 2 23.97 11.50 -36.76
C ALA A 2 23.04 11.76 -35.57
N HIS A 3 22.08 10.85 -35.42
CA HIS A 3 21.09 10.66 -34.37
C HIS A 3 21.34 11.35 -33.02
N GLU A 4 20.58 12.42 -32.74
CA GLU A 4 20.17 12.75 -31.38
C GLU A 4 19.17 11.66 -30.93
N GLN A 5 19.61 10.76 -30.06
CA GLN A 5 18.71 9.85 -29.36
C GLN A 5 17.90 10.67 -28.34
N PRO A 6 16.56 10.75 -28.44
CA PRO A 6 15.78 11.49 -27.47
C PRO A 6 15.88 10.79 -26.11
N ALA A 7 16.19 11.57 -25.08
CA ALA A 7 16.29 11.13 -23.69
C ALA A 7 14.93 10.74 -23.10
N SER A 8 14.30 9.66 -23.59
CA SER A 8 12.90 9.31 -23.25
C SER A 8 12.70 8.00 -22.48
N GLU A 9 13.70 7.40 -21.85
CA GLU A 9 13.54 6.07 -21.22
C GLU A 9 13.89 5.98 -19.72
N ARG A 10 13.71 7.06 -18.96
CA ARG A 10 13.74 6.96 -17.49
C ARG A 10 12.39 7.34 -16.92
N GLY A 11 11.49 6.36 -16.87
CA GLY A 11 10.34 6.40 -15.97
C GLY A 11 10.82 6.66 -14.52
N PRO A 12 9.98 7.25 -13.66
CA PRO A 12 10.37 7.60 -12.30
C PRO A 12 11.00 6.39 -11.64
N ASP A 13 12.14 6.59 -10.97
CA ASP A 13 12.86 5.52 -10.30
C ASP A 13 12.00 5.00 -9.13
N VAL A 14 11.14 4.02 -9.42
CA VAL A 14 10.29 3.38 -8.42
C VAL A 14 11.18 2.43 -7.64
N ILE A 15 11.73 2.95 -6.53
CA ILE A 15 12.74 2.34 -5.66
C ILE A 15 12.28 0.99 -5.07
N ALA A 16 10.97 0.73 -4.95
CA ALA A 16 10.44 -0.57 -4.54
C ALA A 16 9.00 -0.77 -5.05
N PRO A 17 8.61 -2.01 -5.41
CA PRO A 17 7.21 -2.36 -5.65
C PRO A 17 6.36 -1.87 -4.46
N PRO A 18 5.20 -1.21 -4.69
CA PRO A 18 4.38 -0.61 -3.64
C PRO A 18 4.09 -1.53 -2.42
N PRO A 19 3.89 -2.86 -2.60
CA PRO A 19 3.70 -3.77 -1.46
C PRO A 19 4.90 -3.81 -0.49
N LEU A 20 6.14 -3.68 -0.98
CA LEU A 20 7.35 -3.76 -0.15
C LEU A 20 7.48 -2.54 0.77
N LEU A 21 7.02 -1.36 0.34
CA LEU A 21 7.04 -0.15 1.16
C LEU A 21 6.17 -0.25 2.42
N TYR A 22 5.13 -1.10 2.40
CA TYR A 22 4.27 -1.34 3.57
C TYR A 22 4.67 -2.62 4.31
N LEU A 23 5.09 -3.68 3.61
CA LEU A 23 5.43 -4.95 4.26
C LEU A 23 6.73 -4.89 5.09
N ILE A 24 7.74 -4.15 4.63
CA ILE A 24 9.02 -4.02 5.33
C ILE A 24 8.85 -3.33 6.70
N PRO A 25 8.29 -2.10 6.80
CA PRO A 25 8.08 -1.45 8.09
C PRO A 25 7.14 -2.23 9.00
N LEU A 26 6.14 -2.94 8.45
CA LEU A 26 5.24 -3.78 9.23
C LEU A 26 6.00 -4.91 9.91
N GLY A 27 6.84 -5.61 9.14
CA GLY A 27 7.70 -6.67 9.64
C GLY A 27 8.65 -6.17 10.72
N VAL A 28 9.34 -5.05 10.46
CA VAL A 28 10.26 -4.42 11.43
C VAL A 28 9.53 -4.06 12.72
N GLY A 29 8.38 -3.40 12.61
CA GLY A 29 7.57 -3.03 13.75
C GLY A 29 7.11 -4.24 14.57
N LEU A 30 6.68 -5.32 13.91
CA LEU A 30 6.23 -6.54 14.60
C LEU A 30 7.39 -7.25 15.31
N VAL A 31 8.59 -7.27 14.71
CA VAL A 31 9.79 -7.81 15.35
C VAL A 31 10.17 -6.97 16.57
N LEU A 32 10.15 -5.64 16.46
CA LEU A 32 10.42 -4.75 17.60
C LEU A 32 9.41 -4.94 18.73
N ASP A 33 8.13 -5.17 18.41
CA ASP A 33 7.11 -5.47 19.40
C ASP A 33 7.33 -6.81 20.12
N ARG A 34 8.11 -7.73 19.54
CA ARG A 34 8.53 -8.99 20.19
C ARG A 34 9.82 -8.86 21.00
N VAL A 35 10.77 -8.05 20.52
CA VAL A 35 12.07 -7.86 21.17
C VAL A 35 11.99 -6.84 22.31
N LEU A 36 11.18 -5.79 22.14
CA LEU A 36 10.97 -4.68 23.07
C LEU A 36 9.46 -4.49 23.30
N PRO A 37 8.79 -5.44 24.00
CA PRO A 37 7.34 -5.47 24.08
C PRO A 37 6.79 -4.28 24.89
N PRO A 38 6.12 -3.32 24.24
CA PRO A 38 5.44 -2.25 24.96
C PRO A 38 4.14 -2.80 25.59
N PRO A 39 3.49 -2.06 26.50
CA PRO A 39 2.15 -2.40 26.96
C PRO A 39 1.21 -2.57 25.77
N ARG A 40 0.53 -3.72 25.69
CA ARG A 40 -0.36 -4.01 24.56
C ARG A 40 -1.53 -3.03 24.50
N LEU A 41 -2.02 -2.81 23.28
CA LEU A 41 -3.22 -2.00 23.07
C LEU A 41 -4.46 -2.64 23.73
N PRO A 42 -5.42 -1.81 24.20
CA PRO A 42 -6.66 -2.30 24.79
C PRO A 42 -7.49 -3.09 23.78
N ARG A 43 -8.26 -4.08 24.25
CA ARG A 43 -8.99 -5.04 23.42
C ARG A 43 -9.91 -4.39 22.39
N GLY A 44 -10.58 -3.29 22.75
CA GLY A 44 -11.45 -2.54 21.82
C GLY A 44 -10.70 -2.02 20.59
N LEU A 45 -9.53 -1.43 20.80
CA LEU A 45 -8.68 -0.91 19.71
C LEU A 45 -8.14 -2.04 18.83
N ARG A 46 -7.81 -3.18 19.43
CA ARG A 46 -7.37 -4.37 18.70
C ARG A 46 -8.46 -4.91 17.78
N LEU A 47 -9.69 -4.97 18.28
CA LEU A 47 -10.86 -5.40 17.50
C LEU A 47 -11.21 -4.44 16.37
N ALA A 48 -10.97 -3.13 16.54
CA ALA A 48 -11.10 -2.15 15.47
C ALA A 48 -10.14 -2.40 14.29
N GLY A 49 -9.06 -3.18 14.49
CA GLY A 49 -8.18 -3.60 13.41
C GLY A 49 -8.84 -4.53 12.40
N LEU A 50 -9.90 -5.26 12.79
CA LEU A 50 -10.61 -6.21 11.92
C LEU A 50 -11.34 -5.52 10.74
N PRO A 51 -12.20 -4.50 10.97
CA PRO A 51 -12.83 -3.78 9.87
C PRO A 51 -11.82 -3.01 9.01
N LEU A 52 -10.74 -2.47 9.61
CA LEU A 52 -9.65 -1.81 8.88
C LEU A 52 -8.92 -2.77 7.93
N LEU A 53 -8.59 -3.97 8.43
CA LEU A 53 -7.96 -5.01 7.63
C LEU A 53 -8.87 -5.45 6.48
N ALA A 54 -10.13 -5.76 6.79
CA ALA A 54 -11.11 -6.18 5.79
C ALA A 54 -11.34 -5.10 4.72
N GLY A 55 -11.51 -3.85 5.14
CA GLY A 55 -11.68 -2.71 4.23
C GLY A 55 -10.45 -2.46 3.35
N GLY A 56 -9.24 -2.51 3.92
CA GLY A 56 -8.00 -2.35 3.18
C GLY A 56 -7.78 -3.43 2.14
N VAL A 57 -7.97 -4.72 2.52
CA VAL A 57 -7.85 -5.85 1.59
C VAL A 57 -8.93 -5.77 0.50
N GLY A 58 -10.16 -5.41 0.87
CA GLY A 58 -11.25 -5.19 -0.08
C GLY A 58 -10.92 -4.10 -1.10
N LEU A 59 -10.36 -2.97 -0.64
CA LEU A 59 -9.96 -1.86 -1.49
C LEU A 59 -8.81 -2.23 -2.44
N ILE A 60 -7.80 -2.97 -1.97
CA ILE A 60 -6.72 -3.51 -2.81
C ILE A 60 -7.30 -4.45 -3.88
N GLY A 61 -8.22 -5.34 -3.49
CA GLY A 61 -8.89 -6.25 -4.41
C GLY A 61 -9.72 -5.52 -5.47
N TRP A 62 -10.41 -4.44 -5.07
CA TRP A 62 -11.16 -3.59 -6.00
C TRP A 62 -10.22 -2.86 -6.97
N PHE A 63 -9.15 -2.25 -6.46
CA PHE A 63 -8.10 -1.62 -7.28
C PHE A 63 -7.51 -2.60 -8.30
N ALA A 64 -7.12 -3.80 -7.86
CA ALA A 64 -6.56 -4.82 -8.74
C ALA A 64 -7.56 -5.24 -9.83
N ARG A 65 -8.84 -5.43 -9.47
CA ARG A 65 -9.90 -5.74 -10.45
C ARG A 65 -10.08 -4.64 -11.48
N THR A 66 -10.15 -3.38 -11.05
CA THR A 66 -10.29 -2.23 -11.95
C THR A 66 -9.10 -2.12 -12.90
N MET A 67 -7.87 -2.29 -12.40
CA MET A 67 -6.66 -2.27 -13.22
C MET A 67 -6.62 -3.42 -14.26
N ILE A 68 -7.00 -4.64 -13.85
CA ILE A 68 -7.09 -5.80 -14.75
C ILE A 68 -8.15 -5.56 -15.84
N GLN A 69 -9.32 -5.03 -15.47
CA GLN A 69 -10.41 -4.74 -16.40
C GLN A 69 -10.05 -3.64 -17.41
N ALA A 70 -9.32 -2.62 -16.96
CA ALA A 70 -8.83 -1.54 -17.83
C ALA A 70 -7.75 -2.00 -18.82
N ARG A 71 -7.23 -3.24 -18.71
CA ARG A 71 -6.09 -3.77 -19.47
C ARG A 71 -4.84 -2.88 -19.42
N THR A 72 -4.79 -1.97 -18.45
CA THR A 72 -3.63 -1.11 -18.23
C THR A 72 -2.58 -1.96 -17.51
N PRO A 73 -1.32 -2.01 -18.00
CA PRO A 73 -0.25 -2.62 -17.24
C PRO A 73 -0.21 -1.99 -15.84
N ILE A 74 -0.16 -2.81 -14.79
CA ILE A 74 0.15 -2.35 -13.42
C ILE A 74 1.66 -2.04 -13.36
N ASP A 75 2.16 -1.27 -14.32
CA ASP A 75 3.55 -0.90 -14.45
C ASP A 75 3.64 0.61 -14.32
N LEU A 76 4.00 1.05 -13.11
CA LEU A 76 4.21 2.45 -12.73
C LEU A 76 5.39 3.11 -13.48
N ARG A 77 6.14 2.34 -14.30
CA ARG A 77 7.29 2.80 -15.09
C ARG A 77 6.90 3.32 -16.47
N GLN A 78 5.65 3.11 -16.91
CA GLN A 78 5.14 3.64 -18.17
C GLN A 78 4.33 4.91 -17.91
N VAL A 79 4.52 5.93 -18.74
CA VAL A 79 3.67 7.13 -18.74
C VAL A 79 2.22 6.64 -18.90
N PRO A 80 1.29 6.95 -17.97
CA PRO A 80 -0.06 6.43 -18.04
C PRO A 80 -0.71 6.89 -19.35
N THR A 81 -0.90 5.98 -20.30
CA THR A 81 -1.55 6.29 -21.58
C THR A 81 -3.06 6.42 -21.45
N THR A 82 -3.62 5.97 -20.32
CA THR A 82 -5.05 5.99 -20.00
C THR A 82 -5.24 6.25 -18.51
N LEU A 83 -5.89 7.37 -18.19
CA LEU A 83 -6.31 7.68 -16.82
C LEU A 83 -7.53 6.81 -16.51
N VAL A 84 -7.40 5.88 -15.57
CA VAL A 84 -8.50 5.06 -15.09
C VAL A 84 -9.23 5.85 -14.01
N GLU A 85 -10.39 6.40 -14.35
CA GLU A 85 -11.21 7.18 -13.41
C GLU A 85 -12.31 6.35 -12.74
N ASP A 86 -12.60 5.14 -13.24
CA ASP A 86 -13.68 4.29 -12.73
C ASP A 86 -13.31 3.53 -11.44
N GLY A 87 -14.33 3.21 -10.64
CA GLY A 87 -14.21 2.31 -9.49
C GLY A 87 -13.56 2.99 -8.28
N PRO A 88 -12.51 2.42 -7.66
CA PRO A 88 -11.95 3.00 -6.44
C PRO A 88 -11.19 4.32 -6.70
N PHE A 89 -10.86 4.60 -7.97
CA PHE A 89 -10.21 5.83 -8.38
C PHE A 89 -11.15 7.06 -8.33
N GLU A 90 -12.46 6.86 -8.30
CA GLU A 90 -13.46 7.92 -8.11
C GLU A 90 -13.36 8.55 -6.70
N PHE A 91 -12.96 7.75 -5.71
CA PHE A 91 -12.89 8.18 -4.31
C PHE A 91 -11.52 8.72 -3.92
N THR A 92 -10.46 8.23 -4.57
CA THR A 92 -9.09 8.67 -4.30
C THR A 92 -8.22 8.44 -5.52
N ARG A 93 -7.27 9.35 -5.77
CA ARG A 93 -6.29 9.17 -6.85
C ARG A 93 -5.32 8.03 -6.60
N ASN A 94 -5.24 7.50 -5.38
CA ASN A 94 -4.30 6.46 -5.03
C ASN A 94 -4.92 5.34 -4.15
N PRO A 95 -5.90 4.58 -4.68
CA PRO A 95 -6.66 3.61 -3.90
C PRO A 95 -5.82 2.41 -3.45
N GLY A 96 -4.78 2.03 -4.21
CA GLY A 96 -3.86 0.97 -3.81
C GLY A 96 -3.09 1.30 -2.53
N TYR A 97 -2.55 2.53 -2.43
CA TYR A 97 -1.82 2.96 -1.23
C TYR A 97 -2.73 3.15 -0.04
N LEU A 98 -3.94 3.69 -0.26
CA LEU A 98 -4.95 3.76 0.80
C LEU A 98 -5.29 2.36 1.33
N GLY A 99 -5.49 1.39 0.43
CA GLY A 99 -5.75 0.01 0.80
C GLY A 99 -4.61 -0.60 1.62
N MET A 100 -3.36 -0.39 1.21
CA MET A 100 -2.18 -0.85 1.94
C MET A 100 -2.04 -0.21 3.33
N ALA A 101 -2.29 1.10 3.45
CA ALA A 101 -2.25 1.80 4.74
C ALA A 101 -3.32 1.26 5.71
N LEU A 102 -4.54 1.01 5.21
CA LEU A 102 -5.63 0.42 6.00
C LEU A 102 -5.31 -1.02 6.44
N THR A 103 -4.79 -1.85 5.52
CA THR A 103 -4.35 -3.22 5.82
C THR A 103 -3.22 -3.24 6.86
N TYR A 104 -2.21 -2.38 6.69
CA TYR A 104 -1.09 -2.22 7.63
C TYR A 104 -1.61 -1.83 9.02
N THR A 105 -2.48 -0.81 9.09
CA THR A 105 -3.04 -0.33 10.36
C THR A 105 -3.87 -1.42 11.04
N GLY A 106 -4.70 -2.12 10.27
CA GLY A 106 -5.52 -3.22 10.76
C GLY A 106 -4.68 -4.35 11.39
N LEU A 107 -3.62 -4.79 10.70
CA LEU A 107 -2.69 -5.80 11.22
C LEU A 107 -1.95 -5.33 12.47
N SER A 108 -1.49 -4.08 12.48
CA SER A 108 -0.80 -3.46 13.62
C SER A 108 -1.69 -3.44 14.87
N LEU A 109 -2.95 -3.03 14.71
CA LEU A 109 -3.95 -3.02 15.78
C LEU A 109 -4.29 -4.43 16.27
N LEU A 110 -4.51 -5.39 15.37
CA LEU A 110 -4.82 -6.78 15.74
C LEU A 110 -3.69 -7.44 16.53
N ALA A 111 -2.45 -7.22 16.09
CA ALA A 111 -1.23 -7.62 16.80
C ALA A 111 -1.13 -6.97 18.19
N GLY A 112 -1.82 -5.84 18.39
CA GLY A 112 -1.79 -5.06 19.62
C GLY A 112 -0.48 -4.29 19.80
N GLY A 113 0.26 -4.12 18.71
CA GLY A 113 1.60 -3.56 18.71
C GLY A 113 1.62 -2.07 18.49
N ARG A 114 2.53 -1.40 19.20
CA ARG A 114 2.68 0.06 19.13
C ARG A 114 3.79 0.45 18.17
N TRP A 115 4.86 -0.36 18.12
CA TRP A 115 5.95 -0.15 17.17
C TRP A 115 5.51 -0.20 15.71
N PRO A 116 4.70 -1.19 15.26
CA PRO A 116 4.18 -1.20 13.90
C PRO A 116 3.44 0.11 13.55
N LEU A 117 2.57 0.61 14.43
CA LEU A 117 1.84 1.87 14.19
C LEU A 117 2.76 3.08 14.03
N LEU A 118 3.88 3.12 14.75
CA LEU A 118 4.88 4.18 14.66
C LEU A 118 5.66 4.17 13.32
N PHE A 119 5.83 3.00 12.72
CA PHE A 119 6.54 2.84 11.43
C PHE A 119 5.61 2.90 10.21
N LEU A 120 4.35 3.31 10.40
CA LEU A 120 3.44 3.51 9.29
C LEU A 120 3.95 4.68 8.41
N PRO A 121 4.26 4.44 7.12
CA PRO A 121 4.80 5.46 6.22
C PRO A 121 3.75 6.44 5.69
#